data_AF-A0A859EP05-F1
#
_entry.id   AF-A0A859EP05-F1
#
_cell.length_a   1.000
_cell.length_b   1.000
_cell.length_c   1.000
_cell.angle_alpha   90.00
_cell.angle_beta   90.00
_cell.angle_gamma   90.00
#
_symmetry.space_group_name_H-M   'P 1'
#
loop_
_entity.id
_entity.type
_entity.pdbx_description
1 polymer ?
#
loop_
_entity_poly.entity_id
_entity_poly.type
_entity_poly.pdbx_seq_one_letter_code
_entity_poly.pdbx_strand_id
1 'polypeptide(L)'
;MRKSMEVKAVFFDIDGTLVNDSRTVLKSTEKAIQSLKEQGILVGLATGRGPFFVKPFMEQLDLDFAVTYNGQYIFSRDRVISASPIDKQSLRDLIAYAKKHRKEISLGTAEAMLGSKIMSFGMSPFSQWTSRFIPKRMARTVSHGFNKVISKALPQHEKDLLQLIQEPIYQALILASPEESRKIEADFPDLKFTRSSPYAVDIINKNTSKLEGIRRVGKEYGFDIHQVMAFGDSDNDLEMLSGVGLSIAMGNGTSSVKEVAKHTTSSNSQDGIHRALEHFGILAREKVFTSSDHHFNKVKEFHSVMDESTQEEPIAWSPQDARYRAGFKLEELVEFLRAASNSEEDFDSSVAYLHKALDKAADKVRSKSQAEVSLVGQVDALIDTLYFTYGSFVLMGVDPEQLFDIVHRANMGKIFPDGKAHFDPVTHKILKPDDWEEKYAPEGAIKEELERQIQAYQRTLEQKEENKE
;
A
#
# COMPACT_ATOMS: atom_id res chain seq x y z
N MET A 1 4.08 -4.01 -24.18
CA MET A 1 4.55 -3.17 -23.06
C MET A 1 3.36 -2.39 -22.50
N ARG A 2 2.83 -2.73 -21.32
CA ARG A 2 1.98 -1.78 -20.60
C ARG A 2 2.91 -0.63 -20.21
N LYS A 3 2.70 0.56 -20.77
CA LYS A 3 3.33 1.80 -20.29
C LYS A 3 3.12 1.81 -18.77
N SER A 4 4.17 1.75 -17.95
CA SER A 4 3.99 1.94 -16.51
C SER A 4 3.30 3.30 -16.33
N MET A 5 2.24 3.36 -15.53
CA MET A 5 1.59 4.63 -15.25
C MET A 5 2.57 5.49 -14.44
N GLU A 6 3.19 6.47 -15.09
CA GLU A 6 4.03 7.45 -14.44
C GLU A 6 3.15 8.36 -13.58
N VAL A 7 3.20 8.18 -12.26
CA VAL A 7 2.53 9.05 -11.29
C VAL A 7 3.32 10.34 -11.17
N LYS A 8 2.68 11.48 -11.43
CA LYS A 8 3.29 12.81 -11.33
C LYS A 8 2.77 13.64 -10.16
N ALA A 9 1.60 13.29 -9.62
CA ALA A 9 1.04 13.93 -8.46
C ALA A 9 0.31 12.95 -7.54
N VAL A 10 0.42 13.17 -6.23
CA VAL A 10 -0.27 12.41 -5.18
C VAL A 10 -1.15 13.36 -4.38
N PHE A 11 -2.42 13.00 -4.21
CA PHE A 11 -3.38 13.75 -3.39
C PHE A 11 -3.87 12.91 -2.20
N PHE A 12 -3.89 13.53 -1.04
CA PHE A 12 -4.45 12.93 0.18
C PHE A 12 -5.70 13.68 0.62
N ASP A 13 -6.79 12.96 0.90
CA ASP A 13 -7.74 13.48 1.88
C ASP A 13 -7.09 13.58 3.27
N ILE A 14 -7.67 14.37 4.16
CA ILE A 14 -7.15 14.53 5.52
C ILE A 14 -7.79 13.55 6.50
N ASP A 15 -9.08 13.73 6.80
CA ASP A 15 -9.73 13.07 7.93
C ASP A 15 -9.92 11.59 7.61
N GLY A 16 -9.32 10.68 8.38
CA GLY A 16 -9.43 9.25 8.07
C GLY A 16 -8.46 8.77 6.98
N THR A 17 -7.61 9.67 6.45
CA THR A 17 -6.59 9.36 5.43
C THR A 17 -5.20 9.82 5.87
N LEU A 18 -4.87 11.11 5.74
CA LEU A 18 -3.56 11.64 6.14
C LEU A 18 -3.35 11.62 7.65
N VAL A 19 -4.41 11.96 8.41
CA VAL A 19 -4.35 11.99 9.87
C VAL A 19 -5.06 10.78 10.48
N ASN A 20 -4.46 10.25 11.54
CA ASN A 20 -5.02 9.17 12.32
C ASN A 20 -6.10 9.66 13.30
N ASP A 21 -6.57 8.73 14.12
CA ASP A 21 -7.61 8.97 15.13
C ASP A 21 -7.22 10.01 16.21
N SER A 22 -5.92 10.20 16.41
CA SER A 22 -5.32 11.19 17.31
C SER A 22 -5.02 12.52 16.61
N ARG A 23 -5.46 12.70 15.35
CA ARG A 23 -5.17 13.85 14.47
C ARG A 23 -3.69 14.09 14.22
N THR A 24 -2.88 13.04 14.30
CA THR A 24 -1.45 13.12 13.98
C THR A 24 -1.18 12.42 12.66
N VAL A 25 -0.19 12.94 11.94
CA VAL A 25 0.37 12.28 10.76
C VAL A 25 1.35 11.23 11.28
N LEU A 26 1.30 10.01 10.72
CA LEU A 26 2.26 8.97 11.10
C LEU A 26 3.65 9.31 10.55
N LYS A 27 4.71 8.98 11.30
CA LYS A 27 6.10 9.16 10.84
C LYS A 27 6.39 8.46 9.51
N SER A 28 5.76 7.30 9.28
CA SER A 28 5.83 6.58 8.02
C SER A 28 5.24 7.39 6.86
N THR A 29 4.10 8.04 7.08
CA THR A 29 3.48 8.97 6.13
C THR A 29 4.37 10.20 5.88
N GLU A 30 4.99 10.78 6.90
CA GLU A 30 5.92 11.91 6.73
C GLU A 30 7.11 11.52 5.84
N LYS A 31 7.76 10.39 6.13
CA LYS A 31 8.85 9.83 5.31
C LYS A 31 8.40 9.53 3.88
N ALA A 32 7.21 8.95 3.73
CA ALA A 32 6.64 8.63 2.43
C ALA A 32 6.44 9.89 1.57
N ILE A 33 5.91 10.96 2.16
CA ILE A 33 5.74 12.25 1.48
C ILE A 33 7.10 12.82 1.09
N GLN A 34 8.09 12.80 1.98
CA GLN A 34 9.44 13.26 1.65
C GLN A 34 10.03 12.50 0.46
N SER A 35 9.93 11.17 0.44
CA SER A 35 10.46 10.35 -0.65
C SER A 35 9.71 10.59 -1.98
N LEU A 36 8.39 10.81 -1.95
CA LEU A 36 7.64 11.24 -3.14
C LEU A 36 8.22 12.53 -3.72
N LYS A 37 8.48 13.52 -2.85
CA LYS A 37 9.03 14.80 -3.25
C LYS A 37 10.45 14.70 -3.80
N GLU A 38 11.30 13.87 -3.19
CA GLU A 38 12.66 13.60 -3.68
C GLU A 38 12.67 13.00 -5.09
N GLN A 39 11.61 12.26 -5.46
CA GLN A 39 11.40 11.73 -6.81
C GLN A 39 10.80 12.76 -7.79
N GLY A 40 10.54 14.00 -7.34
CA GLY A 40 9.91 15.05 -8.15
C GLY A 40 8.40 14.88 -8.32
N ILE A 41 7.77 14.00 -7.52
CA ILE A 41 6.31 13.83 -7.53
C ILE A 41 5.69 14.95 -6.69
N LEU A 42 4.73 15.66 -7.27
CA LEU A 42 4.01 16.73 -6.59
C LEU A 42 3.05 16.15 -5.55
N VAL A 43 3.00 16.74 -4.36
CA VAL A 43 2.16 16.24 -3.26
C VAL A 43 1.22 17.31 -2.77
N GLY A 44 -0.06 16.99 -2.69
CA GLY A 44 -1.07 17.93 -2.20
C GLY A 44 -2.23 17.31 -1.44
N LEU A 45 -3.11 18.19 -0.95
CA LEU A 45 -4.29 17.83 -0.19
C LEU A 45 -5.56 18.00 -1.03
N ALA A 46 -6.54 17.13 -0.82
CA ALA A 46 -7.88 17.26 -1.41
C ALA A 46 -8.95 17.01 -0.33
N THR A 47 -9.53 18.08 0.21
CA THR A 47 -10.33 18.03 1.44
C THR A 47 -11.58 18.91 1.40
N GLY A 48 -12.57 18.55 2.23
CA GLY A 48 -13.71 19.44 2.55
C GLY A 48 -13.38 20.51 3.59
N ARG A 49 -12.21 20.45 4.24
CA ARG A 49 -11.73 21.46 5.20
C ARG A 49 -11.32 22.75 4.50
N GLY A 50 -11.30 23.84 5.24
CA GLY A 50 -10.90 25.16 4.74
C GLY A 50 -9.39 25.43 4.77
N PRO A 51 -8.92 26.51 4.14
CA PRO A 51 -7.49 26.82 4.03
C PRO A 51 -6.78 26.94 5.38
N PHE A 52 -7.41 27.59 6.36
CA PHE A 52 -6.85 27.76 7.70
C PHE A 52 -6.53 26.44 8.42
N PHE A 53 -7.27 25.38 8.11
CA PHE A 53 -7.07 24.06 8.72
C PHE A 53 -5.90 23.32 8.07
N VAL A 54 -5.69 23.51 6.77
CA VAL A 54 -4.67 22.75 6.01
C VAL A 54 -3.30 23.41 6.01
N LYS A 55 -3.23 24.74 6.20
CA LYS A 55 -1.97 25.51 6.21
C LYS A 55 -0.88 24.89 7.11
N PRO A 56 -1.16 24.51 8.38
CA PRO A 56 -0.14 23.88 9.22
C PRO A 56 0.42 22.57 8.65
N PHE A 57 -0.43 21.77 8.00
CA PHE A 57 0.02 20.52 7.35
C PHE A 57 0.84 20.80 6.10
N MET A 58 0.47 21.81 5.31
CA MET A 58 1.25 22.21 4.14
C MET A 58 2.66 22.68 4.54
N GLU A 59 2.77 23.42 5.64
CA GLU A 59 4.05 23.87 6.18
C GLU A 59 4.86 22.71 6.77
N GLN A 60 4.25 21.91 7.66
CA GLN A 60 4.93 20.80 8.35
C GLN A 60 5.44 19.72 7.39
N LEU A 61 4.60 19.31 6.43
CA LEU A 61 4.91 18.21 5.51
C LEU A 61 5.52 18.69 4.19
N ASP A 62 5.77 19.99 4.08
CA ASP A 62 6.31 20.58 2.89
C ASP A 62 5.44 20.24 1.66
N LEU A 63 4.12 20.44 1.69
CA LEU A 63 3.22 20.13 0.55
C LEU A 63 3.21 21.24 -0.51
N ASP A 64 2.88 20.90 -1.76
CA ASP A 64 2.94 21.81 -2.92
C ASP A 64 1.65 22.64 -3.07
N PHE A 65 0.49 22.01 -2.89
CA PHE A 65 -0.83 22.64 -3.05
C PHE A 65 -1.92 21.99 -2.20
N ALA A 66 -3.00 22.72 -1.99
CA ALA A 66 -4.21 22.21 -1.36
C ALA A 66 -5.47 22.59 -2.14
N VAL A 67 -6.32 21.59 -2.38
CA VAL A 67 -7.68 21.69 -2.87
C VAL A 67 -8.61 21.63 -1.65
N THR A 68 -9.13 22.78 -1.25
CA THR A 68 -9.95 22.95 -0.03
C THR A 68 -11.41 23.23 -0.36
N TYR A 69 -12.28 23.08 0.64
CA TYR A 69 -13.73 23.22 0.48
C TYR A 69 -14.27 22.45 -0.72
N ASN A 70 -13.81 21.20 -0.87
CA ASN A 70 -14.19 20.32 -1.98
C ASN A 70 -13.95 20.96 -3.36
N GLY A 71 -12.88 21.74 -3.53
CA GLY A 71 -12.50 22.35 -4.81
C GLY A 71 -12.93 23.80 -5.00
N GLN A 72 -13.62 24.41 -4.03
CA GLN A 72 -14.01 25.83 -4.13
C GLN A 72 -12.81 26.78 -3.98
N TYR A 73 -11.80 26.40 -3.18
CA TYR A 73 -10.63 27.23 -2.94
C TYR A 73 -9.34 26.40 -3.05
N ILE A 74 -8.45 26.81 -3.95
CA ILE A 74 -7.25 26.07 -4.32
C ILE A 74 -6.07 27.02 -4.25
N PHE A 75 -5.02 26.62 -3.53
CA PHE A 75 -3.83 27.45 -3.35
C PHE A 75 -2.57 26.59 -3.26
N SER A 76 -1.46 27.20 -3.68
CA SER A 76 -0.11 26.75 -3.36
C SER A 76 0.44 27.62 -2.23
N ARG A 77 1.70 27.39 -1.84
CA ARG A 77 2.36 28.21 -0.81
C ARG A 77 2.39 29.69 -1.13
N ASP A 78 2.62 30.01 -2.40
CA ASP A 78 2.94 31.38 -2.80
C ASP A 78 1.71 32.14 -3.30
N ARG A 79 0.67 31.43 -3.75
CA ARG A 79 -0.50 32.06 -4.36
C ARG A 79 -1.77 31.23 -4.30
N VAL A 80 -2.89 31.94 -4.45
CA VAL A 80 -4.18 31.33 -4.75
C VAL A 80 -4.22 30.96 -6.24
N ILE A 81 -4.52 29.70 -6.53
CA ILE A 81 -4.63 29.15 -7.89
C ILE A 81 -6.06 29.37 -8.42
N SER A 82 -7.06 29.13 -7.58
CA SER A 82 -8.48 29.28 -7.94
C SER A 82 -9.32 29.53 -6.71
N ALA A 83 -10.28 30.45 -6.80
CA ALA A 83 -11.24 30.73 -5.74
C ALA A 83 -12.63 30.94 -6.34
N SER A 84 -13.60 30.14 -5.91
CA SER A 84 -14.98 30.12 -6.44
C SER A 84 -15.95 30.36 -5.28
N PRO A 85 -16.24 31.61 -4.90
CA PRO A 85 -17.19 31.88 -3.84
C PRO A 85 -18.61 31.49 -4.27
N ILE A 86 -19.45 31.12 -3.30
CA ILE A 86 -20.89 30.92 -3.48
C ILE A 86 -21.53 32.29 -3.74
N ASP A 87 -22.49 32.35 -4.65
CA ASP A 87 -23.15 33.60 -4.97
C ASP A 87 -23.91 34.17 -3.75
N LYS A 88 -23.92 35.50 -3.64
CA LYS A 88 -24.52 36.19 -2.49
C LYS A 88 -26.02 35.93 -2.37
N GLN A 89 -26.73 35.63 -3.46
CA GLN A 89 -28.17 35.41 -3.41
C GLN A 89 -28.49 34.03 -2.83
N SER A 90 -27.83 32.98 -3.30
CA SER A 90 -27.91 31.63 -2.73
C SER A 90 -27.54 31.61 -1.24
N LEU A 91 -26.53 32.38 -0.83
CA LEU A 91 -26.17 32.50 0.59
C LEU A 91 -27.29 33.15 1.42
N ARG A 92 -27.94 34.22 0.91
CA ARG A 92 -29.10 34.83 1.59
C ARG A 92 -30.25 33.84 1.70
N ASP A 93 -30.51 33.08 0.65
CA ASP A 93 -31.59 32.10 0.61
C ASP A 93 -31.33 30.93 1.55
N LEU A 94 -30.08 30.45 1.65
CA LEU A 94 -29.64 29.47 2.65
C LEU A 94 -29.77 29.99 4.09
N ILE A 95 -29.39 31.25 4.35
CA ILE A 95 -29.54 31.87 5.67
C ILE A 95 -31.02 31.99 6.05
N ALA A 96 -31.86 32.43 5.10
CA ALA A 96 -33.30 32.53 5.30
C ALA A 96 -33.93 31.16 5.57
N TYR A 97 -33.51 30.12 4.83
CA TYR A 97 -33.90 28.74 5.07
C TYR A 97 -33.49 28.27 6.47
N ALA A 98 -32.22 28.45 6.83
CA ALA A 98 -31.69 28.03 8.11
C ALA A 98 -32.46 28.68 9.27
N LYS A 99 -32.75 29.99 9.17
CA LYS A 99 -33.59 30.71 10.13
C LYS A 99 -35.00 30.14 10.21
N LYS A 100 -35.69 29.98 9.07
CA LYS A 100 -37.07 29.47 8.98
C LYS A 100 -37.20 28.08 9.62
N HIS A 101 -36.22 27.23 9.36
CA HIS A 101 -36.21 25.83 9.82
C HIS A 101 -35.43 25.61 11.13
N ARG A 102 -34.99 26.70 11.79
CA ARG A 102 -34.20 26.68 13.04
C ARG A 102 -32.98 25.76 12.97
N LYS A 103 -32.24 25.86 11.87
CA LYS A 103 -30.98 25.15 11.63
C LYS A 103 -29.80 26.08 11.90
N GLU A 104 -28.74 25.50 12.44
CA GLU A 104 -27.44 26.17 12.57
C GLU A 104 -26.71 26.11 11.23
N ILE A 105 -26.12 27.24 10.83
CA ILE A 105 -25.30 27.37 9.63
C ILE A 105 -23.91 27.92 9.97
N SER A 106 -22.87 27.40 9.34
CA SER A 106 -21.52 27.98 9.36
C SER A 106 -21.09 28.35 7.95
N LEU A 107 -20.28 29.39 7.81
CA LEU A 107 -19.82 29.96 6.55
C LEU A 107 -18.28 29.93 6.53
N GLY A 108 -17.71 29.23 5.57
CA GLY A 108 -16.27 29.08 5.38
C GLY A 108 -15.70 30.18 4.50
N THR A 109 -14.74 30.93 5.03
CA THR A 109 -13.95 31.95 4.31
C THR A 109 -12.54 31.43 4.03
N ALA A 110 -11.70 32.23 3.40
CA ALA A 110 -10.28 31.88 3.23
C ALA A 110 -9.52 31.77 4.59
N GLU A 111 -10.03 32.42 5.64
CA GLU A 111 -9.31 32.60 6.90
C GLU A 111 -9.93 31.82 8.07
N ALA A 112 -11.24 31.54 8.04
CA ALA A 112 -11.93 30.92 9.15
C ALA A 112 -13.25 30.25 8.74
N MET A 113 -13.80 29.46 9.66
CA MET A 113 -15.20 29.03 9.63
C MET A 113 -15.97 29.88 10.64
N LEU A 114 -16.92 30.68 10.14
CA LEU A 114 -17.65 31.70 10.91
C LEU A 114 -19.14 31.36 11.01
N GLY A 115 -19.87 31.98 11.93
CA GLY A 115 -21.31 31.73 12.13
C GLY A 115 -21.60 30.92 13.40
N SER A 116 -21.82 29.61 13.28
CA SER A 116 -22.29 28.80 14.44
C SER A 116 -21.17 28.51 15.45
N LYS A 117 -21.32 29.07 16.66
CA LYS A 117 -20.43 28.80 17.81
C LYS A 117 -20.56 27.36 18.35
N ILE A 118 -21.68 26.69 18.05
CA ILE A 118 -21.95 25.30 18.42
C ILE A 118 -21.17 24.34 17.53
N MET A 119 -21.10 24.65 16.25
CA MET A 119 -20.35 23.87 15.27
C MET A 119 -18.84 24.07 15.42
N SER A 120 -18.38 25.28 15.77
CA SER A 120 -16.98 25.49 16.16
C SER A 120 -16.56 24.65 17.38
N PHE A 121 -17.49 24.39 18.31
CA PHE A 121 -17.24 23.46 19.43
C PHE A 121 -17.19 22.00 18.96
N GLY A 122 -18.11 21.58 18.08
CA GLY A 122 -18.13 20.27 17.41
C GLY A 122 -16.89 19.96 16.56
N MET A 123 -16.22 20.99 16.05
CA MET A 123 -14.95 20.90 15.31
C MET A 123 -13.71 20.94 16.22
N SER A 124 -13.87 21.22 17.53
CA SER A 124 -12.75 21.14 18.48
C SER A 124 -12.20 19.71 18.58
N PRO A 125 -10.89 19.52 18.86
CA PRO A 125 -10.31 18.20 19.11
C PRO A 125 -11.09 17.38 20.15
N PHE A 126 -11.60 18.07 21.18
CA PHE A 126 -12.35 17.48 22.28
C PHE A 126 -13.73 16.92 21.87
N SER A 127 -14.48 17.62 21.00
CA SER A 127 -15.84 17.21 20.64
C SER A 127 -15.90 16.11 19.57
N GLN A 128 -14.88 15.96 18.73
CA GLN A 128 -14.82 14.82 17.81
C GLN A 128 -14.42 13.53 18.54
N TRP A 129 -13.57 13.63 19.59
CA TRP A 129 -13.23 12.50 20.45
C TRP A 129 -14.45 11.88 21.14
N THR A 130 -15.37 12.70 21.67
CA THR A 130 -16.57 12.20 22.35
C THR A 130 -17.57 11.52 21.40
N SER A 131 -17.58 11.88 20.11
CA SER A 131 -18.50 11.31 19.11
C SER A 131 -18.27 9.81 18.84
N ARG A 132 -17.06 9.29 19.11
CA ARG A 132 -16.68 7.88 18.92
C ARG A 132 -17.26 6.94 19.97
N PHE A 133 -17.58 7.45 21.15
CA PHE A 133 -18.18 6.67 22.23
C PHE A 133 -19.71 6.69 22.20
N ILE A 134 -20.32 7.36 21.21
CA ILE A 134 -21.78 7.45 21.06
C ILE A 134 -22.26 6.34 20.11
N PRO A 135 -23.00 5.32 20.58
CA PRO A 135 -23.56 4.29 19.71
C PRO A 135 -24.45 4.92 18.62
N LYS A 136 -24.40 4.42 17.37
CA LYS A 136 -25.22 4.92 16.24
C LYS A 136 -26.72 5.05 16.58
N ARG A 137 -27.25 4.20 17.46
CA ARG A 137 -28.65 4.24 17.94
C ARG A 137 -28.94 5.42 18.87
N MET A 138 -27.93 5.93 19.58
CA MET A 138 -28.04 7.01 20.56
C MET A 138 -27.77 8.40 19.95
N ALA A 139 -27.21 8.45 18.75
CA ALA A 139 -26.89 9.66 17.98
C ALA A 139 -28.09 10.61 17.83
N ARG A 140 -29.30 10.10 17.57
CA ARG A 140 -30.52 10.92 17.45
C ARG A 140 -30.90 11.61 18.77
N THR A 141 -30.78 10.90 19.89
CA THR A 141 -31.27 11.34 21.21
C THR A 141 -30.34 12.37 21.84
N VAL A 142 -29.01 12.14 21.76
CA VAL A 142 -28.01 13.08 22.27
C VAL A 142 -28.01 14.38 21.47
N SER A 143 -28.12 14.29 20.13
CA SER A 143 -28.16 15.47 19.26
C SER A 143 -29.40 16.35 19.50
N HIS A 144 -30.59 15.76 19.72
CA HIS A 144 -31.82 16.55 19.97
C HIS A 144 -31.82 17.25 21.33
N GLY A 145 -31.30 16.60 22.38
CA GLY A 145 -31.22 17.19 23.72
C GLY A 145 -30.17 18.28 23.83
N PHE A 146 -28.97 18.04 23.29
CA PHE A 146 -27.84 18.97 23.36
C PHE A 146 -28.06 20.21 22.48
N ASN A 147 -28.59 20.04 21.27
CA ASN A 147 -28.86 21.16 20.36
C ASN A 147 -29.92 22.13 20.92
N LYS A 148 -30.95 21.62 21.60
CA LYS A 148 -32.02 22.46 22.19
C LYS A 148 -31.55 23.30 23.38
N VAL A 149 -30.54 22.85 24.10
CA VAL A 149 -29.96 23.56 25.25
C VAL A 149 -28.93 24.59 24.77
N ILE A 150 -28.04 24.23 23.85
CA ILE A 150 -26.99 25.16 23.38
C ILE A 150 -27.54 26.23 22.42
N SER A 151 -28.50 25.91 21.54
CA SER A 151 -29.13 26.91 20.66
C SER A 151 -29.87 28.00 21.43
N LYS A 152 -30.25 27.73 22.69
CA LYS A 152 -30.82 28.73 23.61
C LYS A 152 -29.75 29.55 24.35
N ALA A 153 -28.55 29.00 24.52
CA ALA A 153 -27.46 29.65 25.23
C ALA A 153 -26.60 30.56 24.33
N LEU A 154 -26.50 30.27 23.02
CA LEU A 154 -25.74 31.04 22.04
C LEU A 154 -26.55 31.21 20.74
N PRO A 155 -27.51 32.15 20.68
CA PRO A 155 -28.35 32.34 19.50
C PRO A 155 -27.55 32.89 18.32
N GLN A 156 -27.72 32.28 17.15
CA GLN A 156 -27.19 32.78 15.89
C GLN A 156 -28.10 33.88 15.32
N HIS A 157 -27.56 35.09 15.12
CA HIS A 157 -28.32 36.23 14.60
C HIS A 157 -28.16 36.35 13.07
N GLU A 158 -29.28 36.47 12.37
CA GLU A 158 -29.32 36.63 10.91
C GLU A 158 -28.54 37.86 10.43
N LYS A 159 -28.61 38.98 11.17
CA LYS A 159 -27.88 40.21 10.80
C LYS A 159 -26.36 39.96 10.75
N ASP A 160 -25.83 39.20 11.69
CA ASP A 160 -24.41 38.87 11.74
C ASP A 160 -24.02 37.99 10.55
N LEU A 161 -24.85 36.99 10.21
CA LEU A 161 -24.64 36.15 9.04
C LEU A 161 -24.71 36.95 7.73
N LEU A 162 -25.65 37.88 7.61
CA LEU A 162 -25.78 38.77 6.44
C LEU A 162 -24.60 39.75 6.30
N GLN A 163 -23.97 40.11 7.42
CA GLN A 163 -22.72 40.87 7.42
C GLN A 163 -21.54 39.99 6.99
N LEU A 164 -21.48 38.74 7.45
CA LEU A 164 -20.41 37.79 7.07
C LEU A 164 -20.37 37.51 5.56
N ILE A 165 -21.53 37.36 4.90
CA ILE A 165 -21.60 37.12 3.45
C ILE A 165 -21.24 38.35 2.59
N GLN A 166 -20.84 39.47 3.21
CA GLN A 166 -20.22 40.56 2.47
C GLN A 166 -18.83 40.16 1.97
N GLU A 167 -18.15 39.31 2.72
CA GLU A 167 -16.90 38.66 2.34
C GLU A 167 -17.15 37.43 1.45
N PRO A 168 -16.16 37.00 0.64
CA PRO A 168 -16.25 35.76 -0.12
C PRO A 168 -16.43 34.53 0.77
N ILE A 169 -17.54 33.80 0.58
CA ILE A 169 -17.81 32.53 1.25
C ILE A 169 -17.62 31.38 0.27
N TYR A 170 -16.82 30.38 0.64
CA TYR A 170 -16.46 29.24 -0.19
C TYR A 170 -17.12 27.94 0.24
N GLN A 171 -17.79 27.88 1.39
CA GLN A 171 -18.60 26.71 1.78
C GLN A 171 -19.62 27.15 2.82
N ALA A 172 -20.83 26.62 2.74
CA ALA A 172 -21.78 26.68 3.84
C ALA A 172 -21.91 25.28 4.46
N LEU A 173 -22.00 25.19 5.78
CA LEU A 173 -22.17 23.93 6.51
C LEU A 173 -23.45 24.03 7.33
N ILE A 174 -24.40 23.12 7.10
CA ILE A 174 -25.67 23.09 7.84
C ILE A 174 -25.75 21.79 8.65
N LEU A 175 -26.18 21.88 9.91
CA LEU A 175 -26.53 20.71 10.71
C LEU A 175 -27.82 20.07 10.20
N ALA A 176 -27.68 18.95 9.51
CA ALA A 176 -28.79 18.22 8.92
C ALA A 176 -28.47 16.72 8.87
N SER A 177 -29.47 15.90 9.18
CA SER A 177 -29.45 14.46 8.91
C SER A 177 -29.50 14.17 7.41
N PRO A 178 -29.13 12.97 6.95
CA PRO A 178 -29.17 12.62 5.52
C PRO A 178 -30.55 12.83 4.87
N GLU A 179 -31.63 12.55 5.59
CA GLU A 179 -32.99 12.76 5.07
C GLU A 179 -33.32 14.26 4.94
N GLU A 180 -32.91 15.08 5.91
CA GLU A 180 -33.13 16.52 5.86
C GLU A 180 -32.30 17.17 4.75
N SER A 181 -31.04 16.78 4.58
CA SER A 181 -30.20 17.32 3.49
C SER A 181 -30.78 17.09 2.11
N ARG A 182 -31.39 15.92 1.85
CA ARG A 182 -32.07 15.67 0.57
C ARG A 182 -33.26 16.59 0.33
N LYS A 183 -33.97 16.98 1.40
CA LYS A 183 -35.06 17.96 1.32
C LYS A 183 -34.52 19.37 1.04
N ILE A 184 -33.42 19.74 1.71
CA ILE A 184 -32.75 21.03 1.47
C ILE A 184 -32.24 21.09 0.02
N GLU A 185 -31.55 20.05 -0.45
CA GLU A 185 -30.97 19.99 -1.80
C GLU A 185 -32.02 20.19 -2.91
N ALA A 186 -33.24 19.69 -2.72
CA ALA A 186 -34.35 19.90 -3.66
C ALA A 186 -34.75 21.38 -3.80
N ASP A 187 -34.56 22.19 -2.76
CA ASP A 187 -34.87 23.64 -2.76
C ASP A 187 -33.72 24.48 -3.34
N PHE A 188 -32.52 23.92 -3.48
CA PHE A 188 -31.31 24.61 -3.93
C PHE A 188 -30.62 23.87 -5.09
N PRO A 189 -31.25 23.76 -6.28
CA PRO A 189 -30.76 22.94 -7.38
C PRO A 189 -29.44 23.44 -7.99
N ASP A 190 -29.03 24.68 -7.73
CA ASP A 190 -27.79 25.29 -8.23
C ASP A 190 -26.61 25.13 -7.27
N LEU A 191 -26.81 24.45 -6.14
CA LEU A 191 -25.79 24.09 -5.17
C LEU A 191 -25.61 22.57 -5.13
N LYS A 192 -24.46 22.14 -4.63
CA LYS A 192 -24.14 20.73 -4.40
C LYS A 192 -23.99 20.47 -2.92
N PHE A 193 -24.58 19.37 -2.47
CA PHE A 193 -24.58 18.93 -1.10
C PHE A 193 -23.65 17.71 -0.97
N THR A 194 -22.58 17.86 -0.19
CA THR A 194 -21.57 16.83 0.05
C THR A 194 -21.55 16.50 1.54
N ARG A 195 -21.27 15.23 1.87
CA ARG A 195 -21.34 14.75 3.25
C ARG A 195 -20.11 13.95 3.61
N SER A 196 -19.38 14.44 4.60
CA SER A 196 -18.27 13.76 5.29
C SER A 196 -18.65 13.28 6.70
N SER A 197 -19.81 13.71 7.23
CA SER A 197 -20.26 13.41 8.60
C SER A 197 -21.76 13.09 8.67
N PRO A 198 -22.21 12.22 9.59
CA PRO A 198 -23.63 11.91 9.75
C PRO A 198 -24.50 13.09 10.24
N TYR A 199 -23.88 14.16 10.76
CA TYR A 199 -24.60 15.26 11.43
C TYR A 199 -24.65 16.57 10.65
N ALA A 200 -23.81 16.73 9.63
CA ALA A 200 -23.68 17.98 8.90
C ALA A 200 -23.52 17.73 7.39
N VAL A 201 -23.91 18.72 6.60
CA VAL A 201 -23.77 18.71 5.14
C VAL A 201 -23.00 19.94 4.69
N ASP A 202 -21.98 19.71 3.86
CA ASP A 202 -21.22 20.74 3.16
C ASP A 202 -21.99 21.17 1.91
N ILE A 203 -22.13 22.47 1.72
CA ILE A 203 -22.86 23.07 0.61
C ILE A 203 -21.87 23.93 -0.17
N ILE A 204 -21.72 23.60 -1.46
CA ILE A 204 -20.76 24.21 -2.38
C ILE A 204 -21.42 24.52 -3.73
N ASN A 205 -20.71 25.19 -4.63
CA ASN A 205 -21.20 25.42 -5.99
C ASN A 205 -21.38 24.09 -6.76
N LYS A 206 -22.46 23.97 -7.55
CA LYS A 206 -22.86 22.71 -8.22
C LYS A 206 -21.75 22.01 -9.02
N ASN A 207 -20.96 22.79 -9.75
CA ASN A 207 -19.92 22.29 -10.66
C ASN A 207 -18.54 22.18 -10.00
N THR A 208 -18.48 22.06 -8.67
CA THR A 208 -17.21 21.94 -7.92
C THR A 208 -17.10 20.59 -7.23
N SER A 209 -15.87 20.08 -7.17
CA SER A 209 -15.51 18.85 -6.47
C SER A 209 -14.01 18.78 -6.22
N LYS A 210 -13.60 17.86 -5.34
CA LYS A 210 -12.18 17.53 -5.15
C LYS A 210 -11.52 17.16 -6.48
N LEU A 211 -12.18 16.33 -7.29
CA LEU A 211 -11.69 15.91 -8.60
C LEU A 211 -11.48 17.09 -9.55
N GLU A 212 -12.47 17.98 -9.65
CA GLU A 212 -12.36 19.15 -10.52
C GLU A 212 -11.28 20.11 -10.02
N GLY A 213 -11.11 20.23 -8.70
CA GLY A 213 -9.99 20.97 -8.13
C GLY A 213 -8.64 20.37 -8.50
N ILE A 214 -8.49 19.05 -8.43
CA ILE A 214 -7.28 18.34 -8.88
C ILE A 214 -7.01 18.60 -10.36
N ARG A 215 -8.03 18.58 -11.22
CA ARG A 215 -7.86 18.91 -12.66
C ARG A 215 -7.35 20.33 -12.87
N ARG A 216 -7.82 21.30 -12.08
CA ARG A 216 -7.33 22.69 -12.15
C ARG A 216 -5.86 22.78 -11.73
N VAL A 217 -5.46 22.06 -10.68
CA VAL A 217 -4.04 21.95 -10.29
C VAL A 217 -3.23 21.30 -11.41
N GLY A 218 -3.71 20.22 -12.02
CA GLY A 218 -3.02 19.55 -13.12
C GLY A 218 -2.75 20.45 -14.33
N LYS A 219 -3.70 21.33 -14.68
CA LYS A 219 -3.51 22.36 -15.72
C LYS A 219 -2.38 23.32 -15.39
N GLU A 220 -2.25 23.70 -14.12
CA GLU A 220 -1.24 24.65 -13.64
C GLU A 220 0.16 24.03 -13.56
N TYR A 221 0.25 22.76 -13.14
CA TYR A 221 1.50 22.06 -12.85
C TYR A 221 1.92 21.06 -13.93
N GLY A 222 1.15 20.92 -15.01
CA GLY A 222 1.52 20.11 -16.17
C GLY A 222 1.37 18.59 -16.00
N PHE A 223 0.34 18.15 -15.26
CA PHE A 223 -0.02 16.72 -15.16
C PHE A 223 -1.47 16.47 -15.55
N ASP A 224 -1.72 15.29 -16.14
CA ASP A 224 -3.06 14.82 -16.46
C ASP A 224 -3.67 14.01 -15.30
N ILE A 225 -5.00 13.90 -15.25
CA ILE A 225 -5.71 13.15 -14.21
C ILE A 225 -5.31 11.66 -14.17
N HIS A 226 -4.92 11.09 -15.31
CA HIS A 226 -4.42 9.72 -15.40
C HIS A 226 -3.03 9.55 -14.77
N GLN A 227 -2.30 10.64 -14.48
CA GLN A 227 -1.01 10.62 -13.79
C GLN A 227 -1.14 10.92 -12.29
N VAL A 228 -2.38 10.99 -11.79
CA VAL A 228 -2.67 11.27 -10.38
C VAL A 228 -2.91 9.99 -9.61
N MET A 229 -2.26 9.89 -8.46
CA MET A 229 -2.62 8.97 -7.39
C MET A 229 -3.40 9.71 -6.31
N ALA A 230 -4.51 9.14 -5.81
CA ALA A 230 -5.28 9.77 -4.73
C ALA A 230 -5.71 8.78 -3.66
N PHE A 231 -5.72 9.23 -2.41
CA PHE A 231 -6.13 8.49 -1.23
C PHE A 231 -7.38 9.10 -0.60
N GLY A 232 -8.34 8.26 -0.20
CA GLY A 232 -9.56 8.69 0.48
C GLY A 232 -10.21 7.57 1.30
N ASP A 233 -11.21 7.92 2.10
CA ASP A 233 -11.85 7.00 3.04
C ASP A 233 -13.39 7.11 3.09
N SER A 234 -13.97 8.20 2.57
CA SER A 234 -15.38 8.52 2.81
C SER A 234 -16.13 8.99 1.55
N ASP A 235 -17.46 9.12 1.65
CA ASP A 235 -18.33 9.29 0.48
C ASP A 235 -18.04 10.55 -0.35
N ASN A 236 -17.50 11.62 0.25
CA ASN A 236 -17.06 12.82 -0.48
C ASN A 236 -15.77 12.61 -1.30
N ASP A 237 -15.10 11.46 -1.15
CA ASP A 237 -13.96 11.05 -1.98
C ASP A 237 -14.36 10.24 -3.22
N LEU A 238 -15.60 9.74 -3.29
CA LEU A 238 -16.04 8.84 -4.37
C LEU A 238 -15.78 9.43 -5.77
N GLU A 239 -16.09 10.70 -5.96
CA GLU A 239 -15.85 11.40 -7.22
C GLU A 239 -14.35 11.50 -7.55
N MET A 240 -13.51 11.80 -6.55
CA MET A 240 -12.05 11.84 -6.71
C MET A 240 -11.49 10.46 -7.05
N LEU A 241 -11.82 9.45 -6.26
CA LEU A 241 -11.29 8.10 -6.40
C LEU A 241 -11.76 7.41 -7.68
N SER A 242 -12.96 7.72 -8.16
CA SER A 242 -13.43 7.19 -9.46
C SER A 242 -12.78 7.90 -10.67
N GLY A 243 -12.27 9.12 -10.49
CA GLY A 243 -11.78 9.95 -11.59
C GLY A 243 -10.26 9.94 -11.83
N VAL A 244 -9.46 9.56 -10.83
CA VAL A 244 -7.97 9.60 -10.93
C VAL A 244 -7.35 8.36 -11.57
N GLY A 245 -6.11 8.51 -12.02
CA GLY A 245 -5.29 7.44 -12.59
C GLY A 245 -5.07 6.26 -11.65
N LEU A 246 -4.79 6.51 -10.37
CA LEU A 246 -4.58 5.48 -9.36
C LEU A 246 -5.29 5.85 -8.05
N SER A 247 -6.39 5.18 -7.75
CA SER A 247 -7.19 5.48 -6.55
C SER A 247 -7.02 4.44 -5.46
N ILE A 248 -6.79 4.92 -4.24
CA ILE A 248 -6.54 4.11 -3.06
C ILE A 248 -7.60 4.41 -2.01
N ALA A 249 -8.35 3.37 -1.60
CA ALA A 249 -9.21 3.44 -0.44
C ALA A 249 -8.44 3.04 0.82
N MET A 250 -8.59 3.81 1.89
CA MET A 250 -8.01 3.48 3.20
C MET A 250 -8.72 2.27 3.83
N GLY A 251 -8.01 1.48 4.63
CA GLY A 251 -8.57 0.28 5.28
C GLY A 251 -9.75 0.59 6.23
N ASN A 252 -9.76 1.76 6.84
CA ASN A 252 -10.87 2.29 7.66
C ASN A 252 -12.01 2.91 6.84
N GLY A 253 -11.88 3.01 5.52
CA GLY A 253 -12.87 3.62 4.65
C GLY A 253 -14.16 2.82 4.51
N THR A 254 -15.21 3.49 4.03
CA THR A 254 -16.53 2.89 3.76
C THR A 254 -16.47 1.84 2.65
N SER A 255 -17.46 0.95 2.59
CA SER A 255 -17.54 -0.05 1.51
C SER A 255 -17.66 0.61 0.13
N SER A 256 -18.41 1.71 0.03
CA SER A 256 -18.61 2.47 -1.20
C SER A 256 -17.29 2.98 -1.79
N VAL A 257 -16.37 3.51 -0.98
CA VAL A 257 -15.07 3.98 -1.50
C VAL A 257 -14.16 2.84 -1.92
N LYS A 258 -14.21 1.71 -1.21
CA LYS A 258 -13.41 0.51 -1.52
C LYS A 258 -13.85 -0.14 -2.83
N GLU A 259 -15.14 -0.10 -3.14
CA GLU A 259 -15.71 -0.63 -4.39
C GLU A 259 -15.26 0.17 -5.62
N VAL A 260 -15.04 1.49 -5.51
CA VAL A 260 -14.63 2.33 -6.64
C VAL A 260 -13.11 2.50 -6.76
N ALA A 261 -12.36 2.27 -5.68
CA ALA A 261 -10.91 2.42 -5.68
C ALA A 261 -10.22 1.26 -6.42
N LYS A 262 -9.10 1.55 -7.09
CA LYS A 262 -8.29 0.53 -7.75
C LYS A 262 -7.56 -0.40 -6.78
N HIS A 263 -7.34 0.06 -5.54
CA HIS A 263 -6.72 -0.72 -4.48
C HIS A 263 -7.22 -0.27 -3.12
N THR A 264 -7.31 -1.22 -2.18
CA THR A 264 -7.60 -0.94 -0.77
C THR A 264 -6.36 -1.24 0.06
N THR A 265 -5.87 -0.26 0.81
CA THR A 265 -4.69 -0.39 1.68
C THR A 265 -5.07 -0.62 3.15
N SER A 266 -4.09 -0.66 4.04
CA SER A 266 -4.29 -0.68 5.51
C SER A 266 -4.91 0.63 6.00
N SER A 267 -5.33 0.69 7.28
CA SER A 267 -5.96 1.91 7.81
C SER A 267 -4.97 3.08 7.95
N ASN A 268 -5.51 4.29 8.14
CA ASN A 268 -4.76 5.50 8.51
C ASN A 268 -3.95 5.38 9.81
N SER A 269 -4.16 4.33 10.59
CA SER A 269 -3.43 4.04 11.84
C SER A 269 -2.48 2.84 11.71
N GLN A 270 -2.35 2.25 10.52
CA GLN A 270 -1.55 1.06 10.24
C GLN A 270 -0.73 1.22 8.95
N ASP A 271 -0.07 2.38 8.81
CA ASP A 271 0.84 2.69 7.70
C ASP A 271 0.19 2.53 6.30
N GLY A 272 -1.11 2.77 6.19
CA GLY A 272 -1.85 2.55 4.93
C GLY A 272 -1.29 3.32 3.73
N ILE A 273 -0.90 4.58 3.92
CA ILE A 273 -0.29 5.39 2.86
C ILE A 273 1.05 4.79 2.43
N HIS A 274 1.95 4.54 3.38
CA HIS A 274 3.27 3.96 3.13
C HIS A 274 3.17 2.62 2.38
N ARG A 275 2.33 1.70 2.87
CA ARG A 275 2.13 0.36 2.27
C ARG A 275 1.57 0.42 0.86
N ALA A 276 0.66 1.35 0.59
CA ALA A 276 0.14 1.52 -0.76
C ALA A 276 1.23 2.01 -1.71
N LEU A 277 2.03 2.99 -1.29
CA LEU A 277 3.12 3.50 -2.11
C LEU A 277 4.21 2.43 -2.35
N GLU A 278 4.51 1.57 -1.36
CA GLU A 278 5.36 0.38 -1.55
C GLU A 278 4.74 -0.62 -2.54
N HIS A 279 3.44 -0.91 -2.41
CA HIS A 279 2.73 -1.85 -3.28
C HIS A 279 2.81 -1.46 -4.76
N PHE A 280 2.74 -0.16 -5.05
CA PHE A 280 2.84 0.37 -6.41
C PHE A 280 4.29 0.68 -6.84
N GLY A 281 5.28 0.32 -6.01
CA GLY A 281 6.70 0.55 -6.31
C GLY A 281 7.10 2.02 -6.35
N ILE A 282 6.30 2.92 -5.76
CA ILE A 282 6.58 4.34 -5.67
C ILE A 282 7.53 4.62 -4.49
N LEU A 283 7.36 3.90 -3.38
CA LEU A 283 8.40 3.80 -2.37
C LEU A 283 9.17 2.51 -2.59
N ALA A 284 10.51 2.63 -2.61
CA ALA A 284 11.34 1.46 -2.39
C ALA A 284 11.05 0.96 -0.97
N ARG A 285 10.74 -0.33 -0.83
CA ARG A 285 10.83 -0.99 0.48
C ARG A 285 12.25 -0.71 0.97
N GLU A 286 12.44 -0.22 2.19
CA GLU A 286 13.74 0.13 2.79
C GLU A 286 14.73 -1.08 2.92
N LYS A 287 14.47 -2.19 2.21
CA LYS A 287 15.39 -3.30 1.99
C LYS A 287 15.31 -3.72 0.53
N VAL A 288 16.29 -3.24 -0.23
CA VAL A 288 16.56 -3.68 -1.60
C VAL A 288 16.79 -5.21 -1.56
N PHE A 289 16.05 -5.94 -2.39
CA PHE A 289 16.11 -7.40 -2.58
C PHE A 289 16.04 -8.27 -1.30
N THR A 290 15.01 -8.10 -0.45
CA THR A 290 14.67 -9.06 0.61
C THR A 290 13.27 -9.66 0.40
N SER A 291 13.15 -10.99 0.46
CA SER A 291 11.91 -11.74 0.22
C SER A 291 11.18 -12.09 1.51
N SER A 292 9.89 -12.44 1.45
CA SER A 292 9.22 -13.16 2.54
C SER A 292 9.62 -14.63 2.59
N ASP A 293 10.17 -15.16 1.50
CA ASP A 293 10.82 -16.46 1.47
C ASP A 293 12.14 -16.40 2.24
N HIS A 294 12.18 -17.12 3.36
CA HIS A 294 13.33 -17.12 4.24
C HIS A 294 14.51 -17.94 3.67
N HIS A 295 14.26 -18.96 2.85
CA HIS A 295 15.31 -19.71 2.16
C HIS A 295 16.01 -18.81 1.15
N PHE A 296 15.25 -18.03 0.39
CA PHE A 296 15.80 -17.03 -0.52
C PHE A 296 16.73 -16.04 0.22
N ASN A 297 16.31 -15.54 1.38
CA ASN A 297 17.12 -14.58 2.15
C ASN A 297 18.42 -15.21 2.68
N LYS A 298 18.39 -16.49 3.09
CA LYS A 298 19.60 -17.25 3.48
C LYS A 298 20.57 -17.41 2.32
N VAL A 299 20.06 -17.70 1.12
CA VAL A 299 20.91 -17.80 -0.09
C VAL A 299 21.46 -16.42 -0.48
N LYS A 300 20.69 -15.34 -0.31
CA LYS A 300 21.20 -13.97 -0.51
C LYS A 300 22.32 -13.64 0.48
N GLU A 301 22.16 -13.98 1.75
CA GLU A 301 23.21 -13.81 2.75
C GLU A 301 24.48 -14.57 2.37
N PHE A 302 24.33 -15.84 1.98
CA PHE A 302 25.46 -16.65 1.48
C PHE A 302 26.19 -15.94 0.34
N HIS A 303 25.49 -15.49 -0.71
CA HIS A 303 26.13 -14.78 -1.82
C HIS A 303 26.73 -13.43 -1.41
N SER A 304 26.13 -12.73 -0.44
CA SER A 304 26.69 -11.47 0.07
C SER A 304 28.04 -11.68 0.76
N VAL A 305 28.21 -12.84 1.40
CA VAL A 305 29.45 -13.20 2.11
C VAL A 305 30.48 -13.82 1.17
N MET A 306 30.04 -14.69 0.26
CA MET A 306 30.93 -15.48 -0.60
C MET A 306 31.39 -14.69 -1.83
N ASP A 307 30.52 -13.88 -2.42
CA ASP A 307 30.79 -13.13 -3.67
C ASP A 307 31.02 -11.63 -3.42
N GLU A 308 31.13 -11.22 -2.15
CA GLU A 308 31.31 -9.82 -1.65
C GLU A 308 30.22 -8.82 -2.08
N SER A 309 29.27 -9.21 -2.93
CA SER A 309 28.17 -8.37 -3.41
C SER A 309 27.00 -9.22 -3.91
N THR A 310 25.79 -8.64 -3.89
CA THR A 310 24.62 -9.23 -4.55
C THR A 310 24.02 -8.26 -5.54
N GLN A 311 23.34 -8.82 -6.53
CA GLN A 311 22.64 -8.05 -7.55
C GLN A 311 21.25 -7.65 -7.04
N GLU A 312 21.04 -6.36 -6.87
CA GLU A 312 19.84 -5.79 -6.26
C GLU A 312 18.72 -5.49 -7.28
N GLU A 313 19.09 -5.32 -8.55
CA GLU A 313 18.15 -5.12 -9.67
C GLU A 313 18.04 -6.39 -10.53
N PRO A 314 16.84 -6.77 -11.02
CA PRO A 314 16.69 -7.93 -11.90
C PRO A 314 17.43 -7.75 -13.22
N ILE A 315 18.42 -8.61 -13.47
CA ILE A 315 19.16 -8.66 -14.74
C ILE A 315 19.07 -10.07 -15.35
N ALA A 316 19.06 -10.14 -16.68
CA ALA A 316 19.19 -11.41 -17.36
C ALA A 316 20.64 -11.90 -17.28
N TRP A 317 20.82 -13.19 -17.07
CA TRP A 317 22.13 -13.82 -17.20
C TRP A 317 22.62 -13.75 -18.64
N SER A 318 23.93 -13.55 -18.78
CA SER A 318 24.59 -13.78 -20.06
C SER A 318 24.51 -15.26 -20.45
N PRO A 319 24.69 -15.62 -21.73
CA PRO A 319 24.75 -17.02 -22.15
C PRO A 319 25.85 -17.83 -21.44
N GLN A 320 26.95 -17.20 -21.03
CA GLN A 320 28.04 -17.88 -20.33
C GLN A 320 27.64 -18.18 -18.88
N ASP A 321 27.11 -17.19 -18.16
CA ASP A 321 26.71 -17.36 -16.76
C ASP A 321 25.55 -18.34 -16.63
N ALA A 322 24.59 -18.29 -17.56
CA ALA A 322 23.49 -19.25 -17.62
C ALA A 322 24.00 -20.69 -17.77
N ARG A 323 25.08 -20.93 -18.53
CA ARG A 323 25.72 -22.25 -18.64
C ARG A 323 26.35 -22.68 -17.32
N TYR A 324 27.08 -21.81 -16.62
CA TYR A 324 27.65 -22.14 -15.32
C TYR A 324 26.56 -22.49 -14.30
N ARG A 325 25.50 -21.66 -14.22
CA ARG A 325 24.36 -21.91 -13.33
C ARG A 325 23.58 -23.18 -13.69
N ALA A 326 23.56 -23.59 -14.95
CA ALA A 326 22.96 -24.86 -15.38
C ALA A 326 23.87 -26.05 -15.05
N GLY A 327 25.18 -25.92 -15.24
CA GLY A 327 26.17 -26.95 -14.90
C GLY A 327 26.14 -27.34 -13.43
N PHE A 328 26.07 -26.35 -12.52
CA PHE A 328 25.93 -26.63 -11.09
C PHE A 328 24.67 -27.45 -10.77
N LYS A 329 23.55 -27.17 -11.43
CA LYS A 329 22.31 -27.97 -11.23
C LYS A 329 22.43 -29.38 -11.80
N LEU A 330 23.15 -29.54 -12.91
CA LEU A 330 23.35 -30.85 -13.53
C LEU A 330 24.15 -31.77 -12.62
N GLU A 331 25.14 -31.24 -11.90
CA GLU A 331 25.91 -31.99 -10.91
C GLU A 331 25.01 -32.55 -9.80
N GLU A 332 24.16 -31.71 -9.20
CA GLU A 332 23.19 -32.15 -8.17
C GLU A 332 22.19 -33.19 -8.72
N LEU A 333 21.79 -33.10 -9.99
CA LEU A 333 20.92 -34.11 -10.61
C LEU A 333 21.64 -35.45 -10.78
N VAL A 334 22.92 -35.44 -11.13
CA VAL A 334 23.74 -36.66 -11.22
C VAL A 334 23.95 -37.26 -9.83
N GLU A 335 24.23 -36.44 -8.81
CA GLU A 335 24.35 -36.88 -7.43
C GLU A 335 23.04 -37.47 -6.89
N PHE A 336 21.89 -36.86 -7.22
CA PHE A 336 20.58 -37.41 -6.88
C PHE A 336 20.37 -38.80 -7.51
N LEU A 337 20.67 -38.97 -8.80
CA LEU A 337 20.58 -40.28 -9.47
C LEU A 337 21.55 -41.28 -8.87
N ARG A 338 22.75 -40.84 -8.50
CA ARG A 338 23.74 -41.67 -7.81
C ARG A 338 23.21 -42.18 -6.49
N ALA A 339 22.62 -41.30 -5.67
CA ALA A 339 22.03 -41.64 -4.39
C ALA A 339 20.79 -42.55 -4.52
N ALA A 340 20.10 -42.50 -5.67
CA ALA A 340 18.95 -43.35 -5.98
C ALA A 340 19.31 -44.71 -6.61
N SER A 341 20.58 -44.94 -6.96
CA SER A 341 21.03 -46.14 -7.68
C SER A 341 21.47 -47.24 -6.73
N ASN A 342 21.08 -48.49 -7.01
CA ASN A 342 21.46 -49.65 -6.17
C ASN A 342 22.79 -50.30 -6.59
N SER A 343 23.33 -49.93 -7.74
CA SER A 343 24.58 -50.45 -8.30
C SER A 343 25.20 -49.47 -9.29
N GLU A 344 26.45 -49.72 -9.69
CA GLU A 344 27.11 -48.95 -10.77
C GLU A 344 26.37 -49.07 -12.10
N GLU A 345 25.84 -50.26 -12.43
CA GLU A 345 25.10 -50.48 -13.68
C GLU A 345 23.77 -49.71 -13.72
N ASP A 346 23.09 -49.60 -12.57
CA ASP A 346 21.87 -48.81 -12.41
C ASP A 346 22.17 -47.30 -12.53
N PHE A 347 23.28 -46.86 -11.94
CA PHE A 347 23.76 -45.49 -12.07
C PHE A 347 24.12 -45.13 -13.52
N ASP A 348 24.90 -45.97 -14.20
CA ASP A 348 25.28 -45.78 -15.59
C ASP A 348 24.04 -45.74 -16.51
N SER A 349 23.06 -46.60 -16.24
CA SER A 349 21.77 -46.60 -16.95
C SER A 349 20.98 -45.31 -16.72
N SER A 350 20.97 -44.81 -15.48
CA SER A 350 20.32 -43.55 -15.10
C SER A 350 20.98 -42.33 -15.76
N VAL A 351 22.32 -42.30 -15.82
CA VAL A 351 23.07 -41.25 -16.54
C VAL A 351 22.80 -41.30 -18.03
N ALA A 352 22.77 -42.49 -18.63
CA ALA A 352 22.42 -42.67 -20.05
C ALA A 352 20.99 -42.19 -20.36
N TYR A 353 20.05 -42.41 -19.44
CA TYR A 353 18.70 -41.86 -19.54
C TYR A 353 18.70 -40.33 -19.47
N LEU A 354 19.45 -39.73 -18.54
CA LEU A 354 19.56 -38.28 -18.39
C LEU A 354 20.08 -37.61 -19.68
N HIS A 355 21.09 -38.18 -20.34
CA HIS A 355 21.56 -37.70 -21.64
C HIS A 355 20.45 -37.69 -22.69
N LYS A 356 19.72 -38.80 -22.84
CA LYS A 356 18.61 -38.89 -23.81
C LYS A 356 17.48 -37.91 -23.48
N ALA A 357 17.19 -37.71 -22.19
CA ALA A 357 16.18 -36.76 -21.74
C ALA A 357 16.59 -35.31 -22.04
N LEU A 358 17.87 -34.98 -21.87
CA LEU A 358 18.44 -33.67 -22.22
C LEU A 358 18.32 -33.40 -23.72
N ASP A 359 18.69 -34.36 -24.58
CA ASP A 359 18.57 -34.23 -26.03
C ASP A 359 17.12 -33.98 -26.46
N LYS A 360 16.19 -34.78 -25.91
CA LYS A 360 14.75 -34.61 -26.16
C LYS A 360 14.23 -33.25 -25.70
N ALA A 361 14.70 -32.76 -24.55
CA ALA A 361 14.34 -31.44 -24.05
C ALA A 361 14.87 -30.31 -24.96
N ALA A 362 16.11 -30.44 -25.44
CA ALA A 362 16.73 -29.49 -26.36
C ALA A 362 15.92 -29.39 -27.67
N ASP A 363 15.52 -30.52 -28.27
CA ASP A 363 14.69 -30.55 -29.47
C ASP A 363 13.32 -29.91 -29.24
N LYS A 364 12.67 -30.23 -28.11
CA LYS A 364 11.37 -29.66 -27.75
C LYS A 364 11.44 -28.15 -27.58
N VAL A 365 12.44 -27.62 -26.88
CA VAL A 365 12.59 -26.18 -26.66
C VAL A 365 12.90 -25.46 -27.97
N ARG A 366 13.80 -26.02 -28.79
CA ARG A 366 14.14 -25.47 -30.12
C ARG A 366 12.93 -25.32 -31.05
N SER A 367 11.94 -26.21 -30.93
CA SER A 367 10.71 -26.15 -31.74
C SER A 367 9.72 -25.06 -31.34
N LYS A 368 9.82 -24.50 -30.13
CA LYS A 368 8.83 -23.57 -29.56
C LYS A 368 9.16 -22.09 -29.79
N SER A 369 10.44 -21.71 -29.69
CA SER A 369 10.86 -20.32 -29.74
C SER A 369 12.28 -20.18 -30.29
N GLN A 370 12.58 -19.01 -30.86
CA GLN A 370 13.95 -18.65 -31.23
C GLN A 370 14.76 -18.33 -29.97
N ALA A 371 16.08 -18.50 -30.06
CA ALA A 371 16.98 -18.20 -28.95
C ALA A 371 17.21 -16.69 -28.84
N GLU A 372 16.87 -16.12 -27.68
CA GLU A 372 17.14 -14.73 -27.32
C GLU A 372 17.44 -14.63 -25.82
N VAL A 373 18.16 -13.58 -25.41
CA VAL A 373 18.36 -13.29 -23.98
C VAL A 373 17.08 -12.68 -23.44
N SER A 374 16.37 -13.43 -22.60
CA SER A 374 15.10 -13.01 -22.00
C SER A 374 15.12 -13.22 -20.50
N LEU A 375 15.05 -12.12 -19.73
CA LEU A 375 14.90 -12.20 -18.28
C LEU A 375 13.64 -12.99 -17.89
N VAL A 376 12.54 -12.75 -18.59
CA VAL A 376 11.26 -13.45 -18.35
C VAL A 376 11.42 -14.95 -18.56
N GLY A 377 12.01 -15.37 -19.70
CA GLY A 377 12.21 -16.80 -19.99
C GLY A 377 13.19 -17.48 -19.02
N GLN A 378 14.22 -16.76 -18.55
CA GLN A 378 15.15 -17.29 -17.55
C GLN A 378 14.48 -17.45 -16.18
N VAL A 379 13.70 -16.46 -15.72
CA VAL A 379 12.98 -16.53 -14.44
C VAL A 379 11.91 -17.63 -14.46
N ASP A 380 11.15 -17.74 -15.56
CA ASP A 380 10.15 -18.79 -15.77
C ASP A 380 10.76 -20.19 -15.60
N ALA A 381 11.87 -20.47 -16.32
CA ALA A 381 12.56 -21.75 -16.22
C ALA A 381 13.16 -22.03 -14.83
N LEU A 382 13.67 -21.01 -14.13
CA LEU A 382 14.20 -21.17 -12.77
C LEU A 382 13.10 -21.45 -11.75
N ILE A 383 11.94 -20.79 -11.87
CA ILE A 383 10.78 -21.04 -11.01
C ILE A 383 10.20 -22.43 -11.28
N ASP A 384 10.09 -22.85 -12.54
CA ASP A 384 9.66 -24.21 -12.89
C ASP A 384 10.60 -25.26 -12.28
N THR A 385 11.91 -25.03 -12.35
CA THR A 385 12.90 -25.92 -11.73
C THR A 385 12.69 -26.01 -10.21
N LEU A 386 12.52 -24.86 -9.55
CA LEU A 386 12.24 -24.81 -8.11
C LEU A 386 10.95 -25.54 -7.75
N TYR A 387 9.90 -25.35 -8.55
CA TYR A 387 8.61 -26.02 -8.37
C TYR A 387 8.74 -27.54 -8.48
N PHE A 388 9.47 -28.04 -9.48
CA PHE A 388 9.73 -29.48 -9.62
C PHE A 388 10.58 -30.03 -8.46
N THR A 389 11.57 -29.27 -7.98
CA THR A 389 12.36 -29.68 -6.80
C THR A 389 11.48 -29.81 -5.56
N TYR A 390 10.62 -28.83 -5.27
CA TYR A 390 9.65 -28.95 -4.18
C TYR A 390 8.67 -30.11 -4.40
N GLY A 391 8.22 -30.32 -5.64
CA GLY A 391 7.38 -31.46 -6.01
C GLY A 391 8.03 -32.80 -5.66
N SER A 392 9.34 -32.97 -5.88
CA SER A 392 10.09 -34.15 -5.48
C SER A 392 10.04 -34.37 -3.96
N PHE A 393 10.29 -33.35 -3.15
CA PHE A 393 10.19 -33.44 -1.68
C PHE A 393 8.78 -33.82 -1.22
N VAL A 394 7.74 -33.21 -1.81
CA VAL A 394 6.34 -33.54 -1.54
C VAL A 394 6.06 -35.01 -1.85
N LEU A 395 6.52 -35.52 -3.00
CA LEU A 395 6.33 -36.92 -3.40
C LEU A 395 7.16 -37.89 -2.55
N MET A 396 8.30 -37.46 -2.01
CA MET A 396 9.10 -38.22 -1.05
C MET A 396 8.51 -38.21 0.36
N GLY A 397 7.55 -37.31 0.65
CA GLY A 397 7.04 -37.10 2.01
C GLY A 397 8.07 -36.47 2.96
N VAL A 398 9.00 -35.69 2.42
CA VAL A 398 10.07 -35.03 3.16
C VAL A 398 9.79 -33.54 3.22
N ASP A 399 9.82 -32.97 4.42
CA ASP A 399 9.77 -31.52 4.61
C ASP A 399 11.19 -30.93 4.48
N PRO A 400 11.46 -30.08 3.47
CA PRO A 400 12.80 -29.57 3.23
C PRO A 400 13.21 -28.41 4.14
N GLU A 401 12.33 -27.83 4.96
CA GLU A 401 12.63 -26.58 5.70
C GLU A 401 13.88 -26.71 6.59
N GLN A 402 13.90 -27.67 7.52
CA GLN A 402 15.05 -27.85 8.41
C GLN A 402 16.28 -28.42 7.69
N LEU A 403 16.07 -29.23 6.65
CA LEU A 403 17.15 -29.78 5.83
C LEU A 403 17.88 -28.66 5.09
N PHE A 404 17.15 -27.66 4.59
CA PHE A 404 17.72 -26.47 3.97
C PHE A 404 18.61 -25.72 4.95
N ASP A 405 18.22 -25.61 6.22
CA ASP A 405 18.99 -24.92 7.25
C ASP A 405 20.30 -25.62 7.59
N ILE A 406 20.27 -26.94 7.61
CA ILE A 406 21.47 -27.78 7.78
C ILE A 406 22.44 -27.52 6.61
N VAL A 407 21.95 -27.59 5.37
CA VAL A 407 22.77 -27.36 4.17
C VAL A 407 23.27 -25.93 4.09
N HIS A 408 22.45 -24.94 4.45
CA HIS A 408 22.86 -23.54 4.48
C HIS A 408 23.97 -23.32 5.51
N ARG A 409 23.85 -23.87 6.72
CA ARG A 409 24.90 -23.81 7.75
C ARG A 409 26.20 -24.46 7.27
N ALA A 410 26.11 -25.61 6.61
CA ALA A 410 27.25 -26.29 6.02
C ALA A 410 27.96 -25.40 4.98
N ASN A 411 27.19 -24.74 4.12
CA ASN A 411 27.71 -23.80 3.13
C ASN A 411 28.34 -22.56 3.76
N MET A 412 27.74 -21.98 4.80
CA MET A 412 28.32 -20.85 5.55
C MET A 412 29.59 -21.24 6.31
N GLY A 413 29.75 -22.51 6.70
CA GLY A 413 30.96 -23.03 7.31
C GLY A 413 32.20 -23.00 6.41
N LYS A 414 32.04 -22.76 5.10
CA LYS A 414 33.15 -22.70 4.12
C LYS A 414 33.97 -21.39 4.18
N ILE A 415 33.66 -20.51 5.13
CA ILE A 415 34.42 -19.29 5.39
C ILE A 415 35.70 -19.67 6.13
N PHE A 416 36.86 -19.23 5.60
CA PHE A 416 38.16 -19.48 6.20
C PHE A 416 38.40 -18.58 7.44
N PRO A 417 39.39 -18.89 8.31
CA PRO A 417 39.68 -18.09 9.50
C PRO A 417 39.99 -16.60 9.26
N ASP A 418 40.32 -16.23 8.02
CA ASP A 418 40.50 -14.84 7.57
C ASP A 418 39.18 -14.10 7.29
N GLY A 419 38.04 -14.78 7.45
CA GLY A 419 36.70 -14.25 7.23
C GLY A 419 36.27 -14.24 5.76
N LYS A 420 36.99 -14.91 4.86
CA LYS A 420 36.69 -14.94 3.43
C LYS A 420 36.47 -16.34 2.88
N ALA A 421 35.75 -16.42 1.77
CA ALA A 421 35.68 -17.62 0.95
C ALA A 421 36.95 -17.74 0.09
N HIS A 422 37.51 -18.94 -0.02
CA HIS A 422 38.61 -19.21 -0.95
C HIS A 422 38.08 -20.07 -2.09
N PHE A 423 38.57 -19.83 -3.31
CA PHE A 423 38.08 -20.50 -4.52
C PHE A 423 39.19 -21.33 -5.17
N ASP A 424 38.83 -22.50 -5.68
CA ASP A 424 39.71 -23.28 -6.53
C ASP A 424 40.00 -22.51 -7.84
N PRO A 425 41.27 -22.31 -8.22
CA PRO A 425 41.64 -21.43 -9.33
C PRO A 425 41.21 -21.97 -10.71
N VAL A 426 40.84 -23.25 -10.81
CA VAL A 426 40.44 -23.89 -12.07
C VAL A 426 38.93 -24.01 -12.16
N THR A 427 38.31 -24.59 -11.13
CA THR A 427 36.89 -24.92 -11.10
C THR A 427 36.01 -23.78 -10.58
N HIS A 428 36.61 -22.76 -9.95
CA HIS A 428 35.90 -21.67 -9.25
C HIS A 428 34.92 -22.17 -8.19
N LYS A 429 35.11 -23.39 -7.68
CA LYS A 429 34.35 -23.91 -6.54
C LYS A 429 34.93 -23.38 -5.24
N ILE A 430 34.06 -23.11 -4.27
CA ILE A 430 34.45 -22.70 -2.93
C ILE A 430 35.18 -23.87 -2.24
N LEU A 431 36.38 -23.61 -1.73
CA LEU A 431 37.20 -24.55 -0.98
C LEU A 431 36.64 -24.74 0.45
N LYS A 432 36.96 -25.88 1.05
CA LYS A 432 36.59 -26.22 2.42
C LYS A 432 37.79 -26.00 3.36
N PRO A 433 37.64 -25.35 4.52
CA PRO A 433 38.65 -25.34 5.58
C PRO A 433 38.96 -26.75 6.12
N ASP A 434 40.13 -26.92 6.74
CA ASP A 434 40.61 -28.23 7.24
C ASP A 434 39.66 -28.87 8.28
N ASP A 435 38.99 -28.05 9.10
CA ASP A 435 38.05 -28.50 10.14
C ASP A 435 36.60 -28.55 9.66
N TRP A 436 36.34 -28.29 8.37
CA TRP A 436 34.99 -28.19 7.82
C TRP A 436 34.22 -29.49 7.93
N GLU A 437 34.86 -30.60 7.56
CA GLU A 437 34.21 -31.91 7.51
C GLU A 437 33.77 -32.38 8.91
N GLU A 438 34.57 -32.09 9.94
CA GLU A 438 34.22 -32.45 11.33
C GLU A 438 33.07 -31.58 11.88
N LYS A 439 33.04 -30.29 11.52
CA LYS A 439 32.16 -29.31 12.18
C LYS A 439 30.88 -28.98 11.42
N TYR A 440 30.91 -29.07 10.09
CA TYR A 440 29.91 -28.49 9.21
C TYR A 440 29.37 -29.46 8.16
N ALA A 441 29.93 -30.67 8.03
CA ALA A 441 29.41 -31.69 7.11
C ALA A 441 27.92 -31.99 7.38
N PRO A 442 27.04 -31.83 6.38
CA PRO A 442 25.59 -31.87 6.61
C PRO A 442 25.01 -33.27 6.75
N GLU A 443 25.71 -34.32 6.32
CA GLU A 443 25.17 -35.68 6.14
C GLU A 443 24.63 -36.27 7.44
N GLY A 444 25.37 -36.10 8.55
CA GLY A 444 24.95 -36.57 9.87
C GLY A 444 23.67 -35.88 10.35
N ALA A 445 23.63 -34.55 10.24
CA ALA A 445 22.48 -33.75 10.65
C ALA A 445 21.25 -33.98 9.74
N ILE A 446 21.45 -34.17 8.43
CA ILE A 446 20.38 -34.55 7.49
C ILE A 446 19.76 -35.87 7.92
N LYS A 447 20.58 -36.87 8.25
CA LYS A 447 20.10 -38.17 8.70
C LYS A 447 19.26 -38.05 9.98
N GLU A 448 19.74 -37.32 10.97
CA GLU A 448 19.01 -37.09 12.22
C GLU A 448 17.65 -36.40 11.99
N GLU A 449 17.61 -35.39 11.11
CA GLU A 449 16.36 -34.68 10.78
C GLU A 449 15.38 -35.58 10.02
N LEU A 450 15.85 -36.40 9.08
CA LEU A 450 15.00 -37.37 8.39
C LEU A 450 14.43 -38.42 9.37
N GLU A 451 15.27 -38.93 10.28
CA GLU A 451 14.81 -39.85 11.34
C GLU A 451 13.75 -39.20 12.23
N ARG A 452 13.92 -37.92 12.59
CA ARG A 452 12.93 -37.15 13.35
C ARG A 452 11.59 -37.06 12.60
N GLN A 453 11.61 -36.76 11.30
CA GLN A 453 10.38 -36.69 10.48
C GLN A 453 9.68 -38.04 10.40
N ILE A 454 10.43 -39.12 10.19
CA ILE A 454 9.91 -40.49 10.17
C ILE A 454 9.25 -40.84 11.50
N GLN A 455 9.91 -40.57 12.62
CA GLN A 455 9.37 -40.82 13.96
C GLN A 455 8.09 -40.00 14.24
N ALA A 456 8.05 -38.73 13.83
CA ALA A 456 6.87 -37.88 13.98
C ALA A 456 5.67 -38.43 13.20
N TYR A 457 5.90 -38.93 11.99
CA TYR A 457 4.88 -39.58 11.18
C TYR A 457 4.37 -40.87 11.83
N GLN A 458 5.28 -41.73 12.32
CA GLN A 458 4.92 -42.98 13.01
C GLN A 458 4.03 -42.72 14.24
N ARG A 459 4.38 -41.75 15.10
CA ARG A 459 3.54 -41.36 16.25
C ARG A 459 2.15 -40.87 15.84
N THR A 460 2.06 -40.18 14.69
CA THR A 460 0.77 -39.71 14.16
C THR A 460 -0.09 -40.87 13.69
N LEU A 461 0.50 -41.94 13.16
CA LEU A 461 -0.23 -43.16 12.80
C LEU A 461 -0.74 -43.89 14.05
N GLU A 462 0.10 -44.08 15.06
CA GLU A 462 -0.27 -44.72 16.33
C GLU A 462 -1.45 -44.00 16.98
N GLN A 463 -1.41 -42.66 17.08
CA GLN A 463 -2.52 -41.87 17.62
C GLN A 463 -3.81 -41.99 16.80
N LYS A 464 -3.72 -42.19 15.49
CA LYS A 464 -4.90 -42.39 14.63
C LYS A 464 -5.51 -43.78 14.79
N GLU A 465 -4.72 -44.77 15.18
CA GLU A 465 -5.19 -46.13 15.49
C GLU A 465 -5.82 -46.17 16.89
N GLU A 466 -5.20 -45.56 17.90
CA GLU A 466 -5.75 -45.44 19.25
C GLU A 466 -7.08 -44.67 19.31
N ASN A 467 -7.30 -43.70 18.41
CA ASN A 467 -8.56 -42.95 18.33
C ASN A 467 -9.66 -43.65 17.50
N LYS A 468 -9.37 -44.82 16.91
CA LYS A 468 -10.34 -45.64 16.16
C LYS A 468 -10.87 -46.83 16.96
N GLU A 469 -10.16 -47.27 18.00
CA GLU A 469 -10.65 -48.19 19.04
C GLU A 469 -11.47 -47.44 20.10
#